data_AF-A0A9E0LAV1-F1
#
_entry.id   AF-A0A9E0LAV1-F1
#
_cell.length_a   1.000
_cell.length_b   1.000
_cell.length_c   1.000
_cell.angle_alpha   90.00
_cell.angle_beta   90.00
_cell.angle_gamma   90.00
#
_symmetry.space_group_name_H-M   'P 1'
#
loop_
_entity.id
_entity.type
_entity.pdbx_description
1 polymer ?
#
loop_
_entity_poly.entity_id
_entity_poly.type
_entity_poly.pdbx_seq_one_letter_code
_entity_poly.pdbx_strand_id
1 'polypeptide(L)'
;MKKKVILITASISGASLTGHRLSEALKRTVFNESMLIQRSSIESALRDMKLNDIACVIFENEWLLENATALNFLKESIEKVSREGVQIVCMLVRNIFVLNDKDMSENEKSLRLRLLPFKNKPNLIIFNSYPDAYLILTQYFASHMKKEVLEQEYSMQSIH
;
A
#
# COMPACT_ATOMS: atom_id res chain seq x y z
N MET A 1 -11.48 -16.60 -5.44
CA MET A 1 -11.18 -15.40 -6.25
C MET A 1 -9.71 -15.03 -6.04
N LYS A 2 -8.99 -14.56 -7.07
CA LYS A 2 -7.61 -14.08 -6.88
C LYS A 2 -7.65 -12.81 -6.02
N LYS A 3 -6.88 -12.77 -4.92
CA LYS A 3 -6.82 -11.59 -4.04
C LYS A 3 -6.34 -10.35 -4.81
N LYS A 4 -6.82 -9.18 -4.40
CA LYS A 4 -6.54 -7.88 -5.01
C LYS A 4 -5.50 -7.10 -4.21
N VAL A 5 -4.76 -6.26 -4.90
CA VAL A 5 -3.90 -5.22 -4.32
C VAL A 5 -4.55 -3.89 -4.60
N ILE A 6 -4.71 -3.06 -3.56
CA ILE A 6 -5.29 -1.73 -3.68
C ILE A 6 -4.17 -0.71 -3.59
N LEU A 7 -4.08 0.17 -4.58
CA LEU A 7 -3.26 1.38 -4.52
C LEU A 7 -4.15 2.57 -4.18
N ILE A 8 -3.91 3.17 -3.02
CA ILE A 8 -4.54 4.40 -2.55
C ILE A 8 -3.67 5.59 -2.95
N THR A 9 -4.22 6.45 -3.80
CA THR A 9 -3.52 7.59 -4.42
C THR A 9 -4.37 8.86 -4.37
N ALA A 10 -3.72 10.03 -4.36
CA ALA A 10 -4.39 11.33 -4.33
C ALA A 10 -5.24 11.60 -5.58
N SER A 11 -4.85 11.03 -6.73
CA SER A 11 -5.56 11.20 -8.00
C SER A 11 -5.94 9.86 -8.61
N ILE A 12 -7.25 9.62 -8.70
CA ILE A 12 -7.79 8.46 -9.44
C ILE A 12 -7.70 8.71 -10.96
N SER A 13 -7.66 9.98 -11.40
CA SER A 13 -7.62 10.38 -12.81
C SER A 13 -6.22 10.43 -13.43
N GLY A 14 -5.17 10.04 -12.70
CA GLY A 14 -3.79 10.08 -13.20
C GLY A 14 -3.18 11.49 -13.25
N ALA A 15 -3.77 12.48 -12.58
CA ALA A 15 -3.23 13.83 -12.48
C ALA A 15 -1.96 13.89 -11.60
N SER A 16 -1.83 12.94 -10.65
CA SER A 16 -0.52 12.63 -10.08
C SER A 16 0.23 11.77 -11.10
N LEU A 17 1.22 12.39 -11.75
CA LEU A 17 2.13 11.71 -12.67
C LEU A 17 2.81 10.52 -11.98
N THR A 18 2.97 10.56 -10.65
CA THR A 18 3.70 9.56 -9.89
C THR A 18 2.84 8.34 -9.54
N GLY A 19 1.60 8.54 -9.10
CA GLY A 19 0.68 7.44 -8.76
C GLY A 19 0.31 6.61 -9.99
N HIS A 20 0.13 7.27 -11.15
CA HIS A 20 -0.08 6.58 -12.41
C HIS A 20 1.14 5.77 -12.85
N ARG A 21 2.36 6.33 -12.78
CA ARG A 21 3.60 5.62 -13.11
C ARG A 21 3.84 4.41 -12.21
N LEU A 22 3.56 4.53 -10.92
CA LEU A 22 3.66 3.42 -9.97
C LEU A 22 2.67 2.31 -10.31
N SER A 23 1.41 2.67 -10.58
CA SER A 23 0.36 1.74 -10.99
C SER A 23 0.75 0.95 -12.24
N GLU A 24 1.21 1.65 -13.28
CA GLU A 24 1.69 1.04 -14.52
C GLU A 24 2.91 0.13 -14.31
N ALA A 25 3.89 0.56 -13.50
CA ALA A 25 5.07 -0.23 -13.21
C ALA A 25 4.71 -1.54 -12.50
N LEU A 26 3.85 -1.48 -11.47
CA LEU A 26 3.40 -2.65 -10.72
C LEU A 26 2.59 -3.62 -11.59
N LYS A 27 1.73 -3.11 -12.48
CA LYS A 27 0.99 -3.94 -13.45
C LYS A 27 1.90 -4.60 -14.49
N ARG A 28 2.93 -3.91 -14.96
CA ARG A 28 3.86 -4.48 -15.94
C ARG A 28 4.77 -5.56 -15.35
N THR A 29 5.10 -5.46 -14.07
CA THR A 29 6.19 -6.25 -13.47
C THR A 29 5.75 -7.32 -12.48
N VAL A 30 4.62 -7.13 -11.79
CA VAL A 30 4.22 -8.00 -10.67
C VAL A 30 2.79 -8.51 -10.81
N PHE A 31 1.85 -7.64 -11.15
CA PHE A 31 0.42 -7.92 -11.08
C PHE A 31 -0.20 -7.92 -12.46
N ASN A 32 -1.05 -8.89 -12.79
CA ASN A 32 -1.89 -8.70 -13.98
C ASN A 32 -2.86 -7.51 -13.77
N GLU A 33 -3.36 -6.91 -14.85
CA GLU A 33 -4.23 -5.72 -14.79
C GLU A 33 -5.45 -5.89 -13.87
N SER A 34 -5.94 -7.12 -13.74
CA SER A 34 -7.10 -7.41 -12.90
C SER A 34 -6.78 -7.40 -11.39
N MET A 35 -5.53 -7.54 -10.99
CA MET A 35 -5.12 -7.70 -9.58
C MET A 35 -4.85 -6.36 -8.88
N LEU A 36 -4.33 -5.36 -9.58
CA LEU A 36 -4.07 -4.03 -9.01
C LEU A 36 -5.22 -3.08 -9.30
N ILE A 37 -5.84 -2.57 -8.24
CA ILE A 37 -6.96 -1.64 -8.31
C ILE A 37 -6.53 -0.31 -7.70
N GLN A 38 -6.75 0.78 -8.43
CA GLN A 38 -6.46 2.14 -7.98
C GLN A 38 -7.73 2.78 -7.43
N ARG A 39 -7.65 3.39 -6.24
CA ARG A 39 -8.75 4.09 -5.55
C ARG A 39 -8.20 5.30 -4.79
N SER A 40 -9.09 6.21 -4.38
CA SER A 40 -8.72 7.33 -3.49
C SER A 40 -8.90 7.01 -2.01
N SER A 41 -9.57 5.90 -1.68
CA SER A 41 -9.88 5.49 -0.31
C SER A 41 -10.16 4.00 -0.22
N ILE A 42 -10.03 3.44 0.99
CA ILE A 42 -10.34 2.04 1.25
C ILE A 42 -11.84 1.78 1.18
N GLU A 43 -12.66 2.71 1.64
CA GLU A 43 -14.13 2.67 1.57
C GLU A 43 -14.58 2.58 0.12
N SER A 44 -13.94 3.33 -0.79
CA SER A 44 -14.24 3.23 -2.21
C SER A 44 -13.85 1.89 -2.81
N ALA A 45 -12.80 1.23 -2.31
CA ALA A 45 -12.47 -0.13 -2.75
C ALA A 45 -13.50 -1.14 -2.23
N LEU A 46 -13.88 -1.02 -0.96
CA LEU A 46 -14.78 -1.94 -0.27
C LEU A 46 -16.25 -1.86 -0.72
N ARG A 47 -16.62 -0.89 -1.56
CA ARG A 47 -17.93 -0.89 -2.24
C ARG A 47 -18.08 -2.05 -3.22
N ASP A 48 -16.97 -2.44 -3.85
CA ASP A 48 -16.97 -3.40 -4.96
C ASP A 48 -16.35 -4.76 -4.55
N MET A 49 -15.73 -4.86 -3.36
CA MET A 49 -15.03 -6.07 -2.91
C MET A 49 -15.06 -6.26 -1.39
N LYS A 50 -14.91 -7.50 -0.92
CA LYS A 50 -14.83 -7.80 0.53
C LYS A 50 -13.39 -7.65 1.02
N LEU A 51 -13.22 -7.39 2.32
CA LEU A 51 -11.88 -7.30 2.95
C LEU A 51 -11.03 -8.56 2.74
N ASN A 52 -11.65 -9.76 2.81
CA ASN A 52 -10.97 -11.03 2.58
C ASN A 52 -10.47 -11.24 1.14
N ASP A 53 -10.99 -10.45 0.19
CA ASP A 53 -10.53 -10.46 -1.19
C ASP A 53 -9.30 -9.56 -1.39
N ILE A 54 -8.84 -8.85 -0.36
CA ILE A 54 -7.70 -7.94 -0.43
C ILE A 54 -6.48 -8.62 0.17
N ALA A 55 -5.39 -8.69 -0.59
CA ALA A 55 -4.10 -9.16 -0.07
C ALA A 55 -3.26 -8.02 0.49
N CYS A 56 -3.31 -6.86 -0.16
CA CYS A 56 -2.46 -5.73 0.21
C CYS A 56 -3.12 -4.39 -0.11
N VAL A 57 -2.83 -3.40 0.73
CA VAL A 57 -3.15 -1.99 0.53
C VAL A 57 -1.85 -1.20 0.52
N ILE A 58 -1.65 -0.41 -0.52
CA ILE A 58 -0.50 0.49 -0.69
C ILE A 58 -1.01 1.93 -0.58
N PHE A 59 -0.48 2.70 0.37
CA PHE A 59 -0.70 4.13 0.50
C PHE A 59 0.48 4.88 -0.13
N GLU A 60 0.18 5.66 -1.18
CA GLU A 60 1.14 6.51 -1.85
C GLU A 60 1.55 7.71 -0.98
N ASN A 61 2.83 8.12 -1.07
CA ASN A 61 3.37 9.25 -0.33
C ASN A 61 2.59 10.55 -0.56
N GLU A 62 2.26 10.88 -1.81
CA GLU A 62 1.49 12.10 -2.13
C GLU A 62 0.12 12.08 -1.44
N TRP A 63 -0.58 10.95 -1.48
CA TRP A 63 -1.84 10.79 -0.75
C TRP A 63 -1.63 10.99 0.76
N LEU A 64 -0.57 10.42 1.35
CA LEU A 64 -0.25 10.55 2.77
C LEU A 64 0.08 11.99 3.18
N LEU A 65 0.68 12.79 2.30
CA LEU A 65 1.06 14.19 2.57
C LEU A 65 -0.08 15.18 2.31
N GLU A 66 -0.86 14.99 1.24
CA GLU A 66 -1.98 15.88 0.87
C GLU A 66 -3.18 15.72 1.80
N ASN A 67 -3.37 14.53 2.36
CA ASN A 67 -4.49 14.22 3.25
C ASN A 67 -4.15 14.40 4.74
N ALA A 68 -3.35 15.41 5.07
CA ALA A 68 -3.05 15.75 6.47
C ALA A 68 -4.32 16.09 7.29
N THR A 69 -5.40 16.56 6.64
CA THR A 69 -6.71 16.77 7.26
C THR A 69 -7.55 15.48 7.37
N ALA A 70 -7.20 14.44 6.59
CA ALA A 70 -7.79 13.10 6.65
C ALA A 70 -6.89 12.11 7.43
N LEU A 71 -6.07 12.60 8.36
CA LEU A 71 -5.18 11.74 9.16
C LEU A 71 -5.93 10.79 10.11
N ASN A 72 -7.11 11.18 10.61
CA ASN A 72 -7.99 10.26 11.35
C ASN A 72 -8.50 9.15 10.42
N PHE A 73 -8.83 9.52 9.19
CA PHE A 73 -9.26 8.59 8.16
C PHE A 73 -8.16 7.57 7.79
N LEU A 74 -6.89 7.99 7.70
CA LEU A 74 -5.75 7.08 7.53
C LEU A 74 -5.64 6.10 8.70
N LYS A 75 -5.73 6.59 9.94
CA LYS A 75 -5.69 5.76 11.15
C LYS A 75 -6.81 4.70 11.13
N GLU A 76 -8.03 5.12 10.86
CA GLU A 76 -9.21 4.24 10.78
C GLU A 76 -9.09 3.21 9.66
N SER A 77 -8.61 3.64 8.48
CA SER A 77 -8.35 2.75 7.34
C SER A 77 -7.33 1.67 7.69
N ILE A 78 -6.21 2.06 8.31
CA ILE A 78 -5.17 1.12 8.74
C ILE A 78 -5.71 0.17 9.81
N GLU A 79 -6.46 0.65 10.80
CA GLU A 79 -7.05 -0.20 11.85
C GLU A 79 -8.00 -1.23 11.27
N LYS A 80 -8.89 -0.80 10.39
CA LYS A 80 -9.88 -1.66 9.73
C LYS A 80 -9.21 -2.77 8.93
N VAL A 81 -8.24 -2.40 8.09
CA VAL A 81 -7.52 -3.34 7.22
C VAL A 81 -6.59 -4.25 8.03
N SER A 82 -5.96 -3.71 9.08
CA SER A 82 -4.98 -4.43 9.88
C SER A 82 -5.59 -5.58 10.69
N ARG A 83 -6.83 -5.44 11.16
CA ARG A 83 -7.56 -6.49 11.91
C ARG A 83 -7.84 -7.73 11.07
N GLU A 84 -7.96 -7.58 9.76
CA GLU A 84 -8.28 -8.67 8.83
C GLU A 84 -7.02 -9.37 8.26
N GLY A 85 -5.83 -9.07 8.81
CA GLY A 85 -4.57 -9.69 8.37
C GLY A 85 -4.07 -9.22 7.00
N VAL A 86 -4.67 -8.19 6.42
CA VAL A 86 -4.24 -7.60 5.15
C VAL A 86 -2.89 -6.89 5.34
N GLN A 87 -2.00 -7.02 4.36
CA GLN A 87 -0.71 -6.33 4.36
C GLN A 87 -0.89 -4.86 4.01
N ILE A 88 -0.32 -3.97 4.82
CA ILE A 88 -0.40 -2.53 4.65
C ILE A 88 1.00 -2.04 4.30
N VAL A 89 1.09 -1.29 3.22
CA VAL A 89 2.33 -0.72 2.72
C VAL A 89 2.17 0.79 2.71
N CYS A 90 3.00 1.50 3.46
CA CYS A 90 3.09 2.95 3.39
C CYS A 90 4.39 3.34 2.68
N MET A 91 4.26 4.13 1.62
CA MET A 91 5.38 4.67 0.88
C MET A 91 5.69 6.06 1.39
N LEU A 92 6.92 6.27 1.85
CA LEU A 92 7.41 7.55 2.35
C LEU A 92 8.68 7.94 1.59
N VAL A 93 8.94 9.24 1.46
CA VAL A 93 10.23 9.75 0.95
C VAL A 93 11.36 9.39 1.90
N ARG A 94 11.12 9.46 3.21
CA ARG A 94 12.11 9.24 4.26
C ARG A 94 11.49 8.52 5.45
N ASN A 95 12.33 7.86 6.24
CA ASN A 95 11.89 7.15 7.44
C ASN A 95 11.57 8.12 8.57
N ILE A 96 10.33 8.57 8.63
CA ILE A 96 9.85 9.51 9.66
C ILE A 96 10.03 8.97 11.09
N PHE A 97 10.17 7.66 11.31
CA PHE A 97 10.33 7.10 12.66
C PHE A 97 11.74 7.15 13.22
N VAL A 98 12.74 7.51 12.41
CA VAL A 98 14.16 7.62 12.85
C VAL A 98 14.73 9.03 12.65
N LEU A 99 13.99 9.91 11.97
CA LEU A 99 14.35 11.32 11.83
C LEU A 99 14.16 12.07 13.16
N ASN A 100 15.03 13.05 13.40
CA ASN A 100 14.84 14.01 14.50
C ASN A 100 13.77 15.02 14.14
N ASP A 101 13.04 15.51 15.14
CA ASP A 101 11.94 16.48 14.96
C ASP A 101 12.36 17.77 14.27
N LYS A 102 13.60 18.22 14.48
CA LYS A 102 14.16 19.42 13.84
C LYS A 102 14.32 19.28 12.31
N ASP A 103 14.44 18.03 11.83
CA ASP A 103 14.70 17.70 10.42
C ASP A 103 13.40 17.33 9.66
N MET A 104 12.25 17.43 10.34
CA MET A 104 10.94 17.05 9.84
C MET A 104 10.04 18.27 9.60
N SER A 105 9.33 18.26 8.49
CA SER A 105 8.21 19.18 8.25
C SER A 105 7.05 18.90 9.21
N GLU A 106 6.16 19.87 9.42
CA GLU A 106 4.96 19.69 10.25
C GLU A 106 4.06 18.55 9.73
N ASN A 107 3.97 18.38 8.41
CA ASN A 107 3.24 17.26 7.81
C ASN A 107 3.87 15.91 8.14
N GLU A 108 5.20 15.79 8.06
CA GLU A 108 5.90 14.56 8.45
C GLU A 108 5.73 14.26 9.95
N LYS A 109 5.77 15.28 10.81
CA LYS A 109 5.54 15.11 12.27
C LYS A 109 4.12 14.61 12.53
N SER A 110 3.14 15.23 11.86
CA SER A 110 1.73 14.85 11.97
C SER A 110 1.50 13.42 11.48
N LEU A 111 2.07 13.06 10.33
CA LEU A 111 2.03 11.70 9.79
C LEU A 111 2.69 10.69 10.74
N ARG A 112 3.86 11.02 11.29
CA ARG A 112 4.57 10.17 12.25
C ARG A 112 3.72 9.88 13.47
N LEU A 113 3.11 10.90 14.07
CA LEU A 113 2.24 10.73 15.24
C LEU A 113 1.06 9.78 14.96
N ARG A 114 0.60 9.69 13.71
CA ARG A 114 -0.60 8.92 13.33
C ARG A 114 -0.25 7.50 12.94
N LEU A 115 0.94 7.30 12.37
CA LEU A 115 1.49 5.98 12.09
C LEU A 115 2.17 5.34 13.31
N LEU A 116 2.57 6.11 14.32
CA LEU A 116 3.25 5.63 15.52
C LEU A 116 2.51 4.47 16.24
N PRO A 117 1.17 4.51 16.42
CA PRO A 117 0.43 3.40 17.01
C PRO A 117 0.51 2.09 16.20
N PHE A 118 0.89 2.17 14.93
CA PHE A 118 0.97 1.03 14.02
C PHE A 118 2.40 0.58 13.71
N LYS A 119 3.43 1.34 14.12
CA LYS A 119 4.84 1.10 13.74
C LYS A 119 5.31 -0.33 13.97
N ASN A 120 4.84 -0.98 15.03
CA ASN A 120 5.25 -2.32 15.43
C ASN A 120 4.28 -3.43 14.97
N LYS A 121 3.27 -3.09 14.16
CA LYS A 121 2.35 -4.10 13.65
C LYS A 121 3.04 -4.94 12.57
N PRO A 122 2.97 -6.27 12.64
CA PRO A 122 3.68 -7.16 11.70
C PRO A 122 3.15 -7.08 10.27
N ASN A 123 1.94 -6.55 10.07
CA ASN A 123 1.34 -6.35 8.76
C ASN A 123 1.46 -4.91 8.25
N LEU A 124 2.25 -4.06 8.90
CA LEU A 124 2.60 -2.73 8.38
C LEU A 124 4.03 -2.73 7.87
N ILE A 125 4.20 -2.31 6.63
CA ILE A 125 5.49 -2.22 5.95
C ILE A 125 5.68 -0.77 5.53
N ILE A 126 6.85 -0.22 5.88
CA ILE A 126 7.20 1.16 5.57
C ILE A 126 8.36 1.16 4.58
N PHE A 127 8.11 1.65 3.36
CA PHE A 127 9.16 1.86 2.37
C PHE A 127 9.60 3.32 2.37
N ASN A 128 10.90 3.54 2.59
CA ASN A 128 11.50 4.86 2.76
C ASN A 128 12.42 5.18 1.58
N SER A 129 11.85 5.22 0.39
CA SER A 129 12.62 5.26 -0.86
C SER A 129 11.78 5.79 -2.02
N TYR A 130 10.75 6.59 -1.75
CA TYR A 130 10.09 7.33 -2.82
C TYR A 130 11.09 8.36 -3.40
N PRO A 131 11.34 8.39 -4.73
CA PRO A 131 10.51 7.86 -5.83
C PRO A 131 10.84 6.43 -6.34
N ASP A 132 11.98 5.84 -5.97
CA ASP A 132 12.42 4.48 -6.39
C ASP A 132 11.62 3.33 -5.77
N ALA A 133 10.57 3.65 -5.00
CA ALA A 133 9.72 2.68 -4.34
C ALA A 133 9.08 1.68 -5.30
N TYR A 134 8.89 2.01 -6.59
CA TYR A 134 8.40 1.04 -7.57
C TYR A 134 9.37 -0.15 -7.76
N LEU A 135 10.68 0.09 -7.87
CA LEU A 135 11.70 -0.98 -7.99
C LEU A 135 11.68 -1.89 -6.77
N ILE A 136 11.66 -1.28 -5.59
CA ILE A 136 11.75 -2.00 -4.32
C ILE A 136 10.44 -2.74 -4.03
N LEU A 137 9.28 -2.15 -4.33
CA LEU A 137 7.98 -2.83 -4.22
C LEU A 137 7.87 -3.97 -5.22
N THR A 138 8.33 -3.78 -6.45
CA THR A 138 8.38 -4.84 -7.46
C THR A 138 9.21 -6.01 -6.95
N GLN A 139 10.40 -5.76 -6.41
CA GLN A 139 11.24 -6.81 -5.81
C GLN A 139 10.60 -7.45 -4.58
N TYR A 140 9.99 -6.65 -3.70
CA TYR A 140 9.30 -7.12 -2.50
C TYR A 140 8.17 -8.08 -2.86
N PHE A 141 7.24 -7.68 -3.73
CA PHE A 141 6.13 -8.53 -4.15
C PHE A 141 6.58 -9.69 -5.03
N ALA A 142 7.58 -9.51 -5.91
CA ALA A 142 8.16 -10.61 -6.68
C ALA A 142 8.82 -11.68 -5.79
N SER A 143 9.27 -11.33 -4.59
CA SER A 143 9.91 -12.26 -3.65
C SER A 143 8.92 -12.86 -2.64
N HIS A 144 7.92 -12.10 -2.20
CA HIS A 144 6.98 -12.51 -1.16
C HIS A 144 5.65 -13.04 -1.72
N MET A 145 5.14 -12.47 -2.81
CA MET A 145 3.91 -12.95 -3.46
C MET A 145 4.14 -14.05 -4.48
N LYS A 146 5.33 -14.20 -5.08
CA LYS A 146 5.61 -15.41 -5.88
C LYS A 146 5.46 -16.69 -5.04
N LYS A 147 5.86 -16.69 -3.77
CA LYS A 147 5.71 -17.87 -2.92
C LYS A 147 4.24 -18.24 -2.72
N GLU A 148 3.40 -17.30 -2.27
CA GLU A 148 1.98 -17.58 -2.03
C GLU A 148 1.17 -17.82 -3.32
N VAL A 149 1.50 -17.13 -4.42
CA VAL A 149 0.78 -17.27 -5.70
C VAL A 149 1.23 -18.52 -6.46
N LEU A 150 2.53 -18.88 -6.46
CA LEU A 150 3.01 -20.13 -7.07
C LEU A 150 2.57 -21.35 -6.26
N GLU A 151 2.55 -21.29 -4.93
CA GLU A 151 2.03 -22.40 -4.11
C GLU A 151 0.53 -22.65 -4.36
N GLN A 152 -0.24 -21.61 -4.68
CA GLN A 152 -1.64 -21.74 -5.10
C GLN A 152 -1.81 -22.27 -6.54
N GLU A 153 -0.92 -21.93 -7.48
CA GLU A 153 -0.97 -22.48 -8.84
C GLU A 153 -0.46 -23.93 -8.89
N TYR A 154 0.54 -24.31 -8.09
CA TYR A 154 1.03 -25.69 -7.99
C TYR A 154 0.04 -26.63 -7.29
N SER A 155 -0.67 -26.16 -6.25
CA SER A 155 -1.71 -26.97 -5.58
C SER A 155 -2.96 -27.22 -6.45
N MET A 156 -3.17 -26.42 -7.51
CA MET A 156 -4.20 -26.66 -8.51
C MET A 156 -3.76 -27.62 -9.63
N GLN A 157 -2.45 -27.83 -9.85
CA GLN A 157 -1.94 -28.73 -10.88
C GLN A 157 -1.69 -30.16 -10.38
N SER A 158 -1.65 -30.40 -9.06
CA SER A 158 -1.48 -31.74 -8.47
C SER A 158 -2.80 -32.52 -8.28
N ILE A 159 -3.91 -32.08 -8.88
CA ILE A 159 -5.22 -32.76 -8.85
C ILE A 159 -5.58 -33.41 -10.22
N HIS A 160 -4.64 -33.48 -11.18
CA HIS A 160 -4.85 -34.16 -12.47
C HIS A 160 -3.82 -35.25 -12.73
#